data_AF-A0A351YH68-F1
#
_entry.id   AF-A0A351YH68-F1
#
_cell.length_a   1.000
_cell.length_b   1.000
_cell.length_c   1.000
_cell.angle_alpha   90.00
_cell.angle_beta   90.00
_cell.angle_gamma   90.00
#
_symmetry.space_group_name_H-M   'P 1'
#
loop_
_entity.id
_entity.type
_entity.pdbx_description
1 polymer ?
#
loop_
_entity_poly.entity_id
_entity_poly.type
_entity_poly.pdbx_seq_one_letter_code
_entity_poly.pdbx_strand_id
1 'polypeptide(L)'
;MNMIRIGLDIGSTTAKIVALNENNQRIYYKYKRHNAQVRDVVLSFLEELASLCEGEGVSLRVTGSVGMGFAERYAIPFVQEVVAAAKAIRKDYISTQSMIDIGGEDAKVVFFKDGKAMDLRMNGNCA
;
A
#
# COMPACT_ATOMS: atom_id res chain seq x y z
N MET A 1 -16.75 12.01 15.21
CA MET A 1 -16.37 10.83 14.42
C MET A 1 -15.05 11.16 13.79
N ASN A 2 -14.00 10.48 14.23
CA ASN A 2 -12.69 10.64 13.66
C ASN A 2 -12.58 9.71 12.44
N MET A 3 -11.77 10.09 11.46
CA MET A 3 -11.55 9.30 10.24
C MET A 3 -10.28 8.45 10.35
N ILE A 4 -10.44 7.14 10.28
CA ILE A 4 -9.34 6.18 10.14
C ILE A 4 -9.06 5.93 8.67
N ARG A 5 -7.80 6.14 8.26
CA ARG A 5 -7.34 5.89 6.89
C ARG A 5 -6.56 4.59 6.84
N ILE A 6 -6.98 3.67 6.00
CA ILE A 6 -6.40 2.35 5.85
C ILE A 6 -5.77 2.23 4.46
N GLY A 7 -4.51 1.81 4.41
CA GLY A 7 -3.83 1.38 3.19
C GLY A 7 -3.62 -0.12 3.22
N LEU A 8 -4.05 -0.82 2.16
CA LEU A 8 -3.84 -2.25 1.97
C LEU A 8 -3.03 -2.49 0.69
N ASP A 9 -1.81 -3.00 0.85
CA ASP A 9 -0.91 -3.37 -0.25
C ASP A 9 -0.89 -4.88 -0.41
N ILE A 10 -1.45 -5.39 -1.51
CA ILE A 10 -1.48 -6.81 -1.83
C ILE A 10 -0.59 -7.06 -3.05
N GLY A 11 0.67 -7.42 -2.81
CA GLY A 11 1.63 -7.77 -3.85
C GLY A 11 1.57 -9.24 -4.25
N SER A 12 2.49 -9.66 -5.13
CA SER A 12 2.56 -11.03 -5.66
C SER A 12 2.90 -12.11 -4.61
N THR A 13 3.54 -11.71 -3.51
CA THR A 13 4.00 -12.63 -2.45
C THR A 13 3.50 -12.27 -1.05
N THR A 14 3.15 -11.00 -0.81
CA THR A 14 2.87 -10.48 0.53
C THR A 14 1.64 -9.59 0.52
N ALA A 15 0.91 -9.58 1.64
CA ALA A 15 -0.08 -8.58 1.94
C ALA A 15 0.39 -7.74 3.14
N LYS A 16 0.19 -6.43 3.05
CA LYS A 16 0.57 -5.45 4.07
C LYS A 16 -0.60 -4.51 4.30
N ILE A 17 -0.85 -4.16 5.55
CA ILE A 17 -1.91 -3.23 5.92
C ILE A 17 -1.37 -2.21 6.91
N VAL A 18 -1.83 -0.97 6.81
CA VAL A 18 -1.57 0.08 7.79
C VAL A 18 -2.85 0.88 8.04
N ALA A 19 -3.12 1.23 9.29
CA ALA A 19 -4.17 2.17 9.65
C ALA A 19 -3.57 3.39 10.37
N LEU A 20 -3.99 4.57 9.93
CA LEU A 20 -3.59 5.86 10.47
C LEU A 20 -4.81 6.57 11.05
N ASN A 21 -4.65 7.18 12.21
CA ASN A 21 -5.65 8.13 12.73
C ASN A 21 -5.55 9.50 12.02
N GLU A 22 -6.37 10.45 12.45
CA GLU A 22 -6.41 11.81 11.90
C GLU A 22 -5.09 12.57 12.09
N ASN A 23 -4.39 12.30 13.19
CA ASN A 23 -3.08 12.88 13.51
C ASN A 23 -1.92 12.23 12.74
N ASN A 24 -2.20 11.40 11.73
CA ASN A 24 -1.22 10.58 11.00
C ASN A 24 -0.44 9.59 11.88
N GLN A 25 -0.94 9.25 13.07
CA GLN A 25 -0.30 8.25 13.91
C GLN A 25 -0.74 6.86 13.47
N ARG A 26 0.23 5.95 13.38
CA ARG A 26 -0.01 4.55 13.04
C ARG A 26 -0.61 3.82 14.24
N ILE A 27 -1.88 3.44 14.12
CA ILE A 27 -2.63 2.72 15.15
C ILE A 27 -2.66 1.22 14.92
N TYR A 28 -2.44 0.77 13.69
CA TYR A 28 -2.34 -0.64 13.34
C TYR A 28 -1.43 -0.84 12.12
N TYR A 29 -0.70 -1.95 12.10
CA TYR A 29 0.02 -2.41 10.92
C TYR A 29 0.24 -3.91 10.95
N LYS A 30 0.26 -4.53 9.78
CA LYS A 30 0.62 -5.95 9.65
C LYS A 30 1.27 -6.22 8.30
N TYR A 31 2.14 -7.22 8.29
CA TYR A 31 2.80 -7.74 7.10
C TYR A 31 2.76 -9.27 7.17
N LYS A 32 2.34 -9.92 6.09
CA LYS A 32 2.29 -11.39 6.02
C LYS A 32 2.51 -11.87 4.59
N ARG A 33 3.32 -12.92 4.41
CA ARG A 33 3.34 -13.67 3.15
C ARG A 33 1.99 -14.37 3.01
N HIS A 34 1.29 -14.12 1.91
CA HIS A 34 -0.05 -14.70 1.76
C HIS A 34 -0.01 -16.16 1.31
N ASN A 35 1.09 -16.66 0.73
CA ASN A 35 1.24 -18.05 0.29
C ASN A 35 0.02 -18.54 -0.51
N ALA A 36 -0.34 -17.77 -1.55
CA ALA A 36 -1.58 -17.91 -2.35
C ALA A 36 -2.93 -17.78 -1.59
N GLN A 37 -2.95 -17.66 -0.27
CA GLN A 37 -4.15 -17.49 0.57
C GLN A 37 -4.44 -16.00 0.84
N VAL A 38 -4.57 -15.20 -0.22
CA VAL A 38 -4.74 -13.73 -0.13
C VAL A 38 -5.99 -13.36 0.66
N ARG A 39 -7.12 -14.01 0.37
CA ARG A 39 -8.40 -13.74 1.03
C ARG A 39 -8.30 -13.91 2.55
N ASP A 40 -7.76 -15.03 3.01
CA ASP A 40 -7.72 -15.37 4.43
C ASP A 40 -6.78 -14.44 5.19
N VAL A 41 -5.66 -14.05 4.57
CA VAL A 41 -4.75 -13.06 5.16
C VAL A 41 -5.41 -11.68 5.26
N VAL A 42 -6.06 -11.21 4.21
CA VAL A 42 -6.76 -9.91 4.25
C VAL A 42 -7.90 -9.93 5.26
N LEU A 43 -8.68 -11.02 5.32
CA LEU A 43 -9.74 -11.16 6.32
C LEU A 43 -9.19 -11.09 7.74
N SER A 44 -8.09 -11.82 8.03
CA SER A 44 -7.46 -11.76 9.35
C SER A 44 -6.99 -10.35 9.74
N PHE A 45 -6.54 -9.56 8.77
CA PHE A 45 -6.15 -8.17 9.02
C PHE A 45 -7.35 -7.29 9.36
N LEU A 46 -8.46 -7.47 8.64
CA LEU A 46 -9.68 -6.69 8.85
C LEU A 46 -10.38 -7.06 10.16
N GLU A 47 -10.40 -8.33 10.53
CA GLU A 47 -10.95 -8.81 11.80
C GLU A 47 -10.20 -8.22 13.00
N GLU A 48 -8.87 -8.20 12.95
CA GLU A 48 -8.04 -7.58 14.00
C GLU A 48 -8.22 -6.07 14.09
N LEU A 49 -8.50 -5.41 12.96
CA LEU A 49 -8.69 -3.97 12.88
C LEU A 49 -10.12 -3.54 13.27
N ALA A 50 -11.10 -4.45 13.21
CA ALA A 50 -12.52 -4.13 13.35
C ALA A 50 -12.84 -3.39 14.66
N SER A 51 -12.27 -3.82 15.78
CA SER A 51 -12.47 -3.19 17.09
C SER A 51 -11.90 -1.76 17.16
N LEU A 52 -10.84 -1.46 16.41
CA LEU A 52 -10.26 -0.12 16.32
C LEU A 52 -11.09 0.82 15.45
N CYS A 53 -11.97 0.29 14.59
CA CYS A 53 -12.83 1.05 13.70
C CYS A 53 -14.26 1.23 14.22
N GLU A 54 -14.60 0.63 15.36
CA GLU A 54 -15.96 0.70 15.92
C GLU A 54 -16.30 2.14 16.31
N GLY A 55 -17.40 2.67 15.75
CA GLY A 55 -17.84 4.05 15.98
C GLY A 55 -17.06 5.14 15.22
N GLU A 56 -16.09 4.75 14.38
CA GLU A 56 -15.27 5.69 13.60
C GLU A 56 -15.59 5.68 12.11
N GLY A 57 -15.26 6.77 11.41
CA GLY A 57 -15.29 6.80 9.94
C GLY A 57 -14.11 6.03 9.37
N VAL A 58 -14.30 5.29 8.28
CA VAL A 58 -13.23 4.50 7.65
C VAL A 58 -13.06 4.85 6.17
N SER A 59 -11.81 5.11 5.77
CA SER A 59 -11.41 5.26 4.38
C SER A 59 -10.36 4.21 4.03
N LEU A 60 -10.75 3.21 3.23
CA LEU A 60 -9.86 2.15 2.74
C LEU A 60 -9.40 2.43 1.29
N ARG A 61 -8.11 2.26 1.04
CA ARG A 61 -7.51 2.27 -0.31
C ARG A 61 -6.64 1.02 -0.50
N VAL A 62 -6.66 0.45 -1.69
CA VAL A 62 -5.91 -0.77 -2.04
C VAL A 62 -4.84 -0.46 -3.09
N THR A 63 -3.71 -1.13 -3.02
CA THR A 63 -2.61 -1.10 -3.98
C THR A 63 -1.99 -2.49 -4.15
N GLY A 64 -1.02 -2.62 -5.06
CA GLY A 64 -0.26 -3.84 -5.30
C GLY A 64 -0.82 -4.66 -6.45
N SER A 65 0.01 -5.54 -7.04
CA SER A 65 -0.32 -6.29 -8.25
C SER A 65 -1.57 -7.17 -8.11
N VAL A 66 -1.66 -7.94 -7.02
CA VAL A 66 -2.85 -8.74 -6.70
C VAL A 66 -3.99 -7.85 -6.17
N GLY A 67 -3.64 -6.73 -5.56
CA GLY A 67 -4.57 -5.75 -5.01
C GLY A 67 -5.50 -5.13 -6.06
N MET A 68 -5.07 -5.05 -7.33
CA MET A 68 -5.91 -4.53 -8.42
C MET A 68 -7.18 -5.37 -8.61
N GLY A 69 -7.03 -6.68 -8.79
CA GLY A 69 -8.19 -7.59 -8.94
C GLY A 69 -9.03 -7.69 -7.67
N PHE A 70 -8.41 -7.54 -6.49
CA PHE A 70 -9.14 -7.45 -5.22
C PHE A 70 -10.00 -6.18 -5.16
N ALA A 71 -9.42 -5.03 -5.50
CA ALA A 71 -10.09 -3.73 -5.50
C ALA A 71 -11.28 -3.71 -6.47
N GLU A 72 -11.11 -4.25 -7.68
CA GLU A 72 -12.18 -4.38 -8.67
C GLU A 72 -13.32 -5.27 -8.17
N ARG A 73 -13.00 -6.45 -7.63
CA ARG A 73 -14.00 -7.42 -7.14
C ARG A 73 -14.90 -6.83 -6.04
N TYR A 74 -14.34 -6.02 -5.15
CA TYR A 74 -15.06 -5.47 -4.00
C TYR A 74 -15.41 -3.97 -4.15
N ALA A 75 -15.22 -3.39 -5.33
CA ALA A 75 -15.45 -1.97 -5.62
C ALA A 75 -14.73 -1.02 -4.63
N ILE A 76 -13.52 -1.39 -4.21
CA ILE A 76 -12.68 -0.57 -3.33
C ILE A 76 -11.78 0.30 -4.22
N PRO A 77 -11.55 1.59 -3.88
CA PRO A 77 -10.69 2.41 -4.72
C PRO A 77 -9.24 1.93 -4.74
N PHE A 78 -8.73 1.68 -5.95
CA PHE A 78 -7.34 1.30 -6.20
C PHE A 78 -6.44 2.53 -6.35
N VAL A 79 -5.20 2.43 -5.86
CA VAL A 79 -4.13 3.41 -6.05
C VAL A 79 -2.93 2.67 -6.64
N GLN A 80 -2.33 3.24 -7.69
CA GLN A 80 -1.11 2.68 -8.30
C GLN A 80 0.04 2.66 -7.28
N GLU A 81 0.72 1.51 -7.14
CA GLU A 81 1.72 1.27 -6.09
C GLU A 81 2.86 2.27 -6.14
N VAL A 82 3.35 2.59 -7.35
CA VAL A 82 4.46 3.51 -7.50
C VAL A 82 4.06 4.94 -7.14
N VAL A 83 2.80 5.31 -7.40
CA VAL A 83 2.27 6.61 -7.00
C VAL A 83 2.12 6.70 -5.48
N ALA A 84 1.65 5.63 -4.84
CA ALA A 84 1.54 5.55 -3.38
C ALA A 84 2.91 5.63 -2.71
N ALA A 85 3.88 4.82 -3.15
CA ALA A 85 5.24 4.80 -2.63
C ALA A 85 5.97 6.13 -2.87
N ALA A 86 5.88 6.70 -4.08
CA ALA A 86 6.48 7.99 -4.38
C ALA A 86 5.91 9.11 -3.49
N LYS A 87 4.59 9.13 -3.25
CA LYS A 87 3.97 10.09 -2.31
C LYS A 87 4.49 9.93 -0.89
N ALA A 88 4.62 8.70 -0.40
CA ALA A 88 5.16 8.42 0.94
C ALA A 88 6.60 8.92 1.06
N ILE A 89 7.46 8.58 0.09
CA ILE A 89 8.86 9.05 0.05
C ILE A 89 8.94 10.57 -0.04
N ARG A 90 8.10 11.24 -0.85
CA ARG A 90 8.10 12.71 -0.94
C ARG A 90 7.66 13.39 0.35
N LYS A 91 6.80 12.75 1.13
CA LYS A 91 6.33 13.28 2.41
C LYS A 91 7.43 13.20 3.48
N ASP A 92 8.04 12.04 3.62
CA ASP A 92 8.89 11.75 4.78
C ASP A 92 10.40 11.90 4.46
N TYR A 93 10.79 11.86 3.19
CA TYR A 93 12.18 11.90 2.71
C TYR A 93 12.35 12.84 1.51
N ILE A 94 12.09 14.13 1.72
CA ILE A 94 12.03 15.14 0.65
C ILE A 94 13.34 15.26 -0.17
N SER A 95 14.50 14.98 0.43
CA SER A 95 15.82 15.07 -0.21
C SER A 95 16.18 13.88 -1.10
N THR A 96 15.42 12.78 -1.03
CA THR A 96 15.67 11.57 -1.82
C THR A 96 15.65 11.88 -3.32
N GLN A 97 16.65 11.43 -4.07
CA GLN A 97 16.76 11.66 -5.52
C GLN A 97 16.23 10.47 -6.34
N SER A 98 16.22 9.27 -5.77
CA SER A 98 15.66 8.08 -6.40
C SER A 98 15.04 7.14 -5.37
N MET A 99 14.01 6.42 -5.78
CA MET A 99 13.42 5.31 -5.02
C MET A 99 13.60 4.05 -5.84
N ILE A 100 14.11 2.99 -5.22
CA ILE A 100 14.23 1.67 -5.82
C ILE A 100 13.35 0.75 -4.97
N ASP A 101 12.32 0.19 -5.57
CA ASP A 101 11.41 -0.79 -4.98
C ASP A 101 11.69 -2.15 -5.59
N ILE A 102 12.09 -3.11 -4.77
CA ILE A 102 12.44 -4.47 -5.20
C ILE A 102 11.37 -5.41 -4.65
N GLY A 103 10.46 -5.79 -5.53
CA GLY A 103 9.37 -6.71 -5.22
C GLY A 103 9.78 -8.17 -5.31
N GLY A 104 8.78 -9.05 -5.19
CA GLY A 104 8.98 -10.49 -5.37
C GLY A 104 8.99 -10.96 -6.83
N GLU A 105 8.55 -10.10 -7.76
CA GLU A 105 8.36 -10.43 -9.18
C GLU A 105 9.03 -9.38 -10.09
N ASP A 106 8.96 -8.11 -9.71
CA ASP A 106 9.51 -6.99 -10.47
C ASP A 106 10.41 -6.11 -9.60
N ALA A 107 11.13 -5.19 -10.27
CA ALA A 107 11.80 -4.08 -9.62
C ALA A 107 11.42 -2.77 -10.32
N LYS A 108 11.21 -1.72 -9.52
CA LYS A 108 10.77 -0.40 -9.97
C LYS A 108 11.74 0.66 -9.48
N VAL A 109 12.12 1.58 -10.36
CA VAL A 109 12.97 2.73 -10.05
C VAL A 109 12.24 4.01 -10.42
N VAL A 110 12.15 4.93 -9.47
CA VAL A 110 11.60 6.27 -9.68
C VAL A 110 12.70 7.29 -9.45
N PHE A 111 12.90 8.18 -10.41
CA PHE A 111 13.79 9.32 -10.28
C PHE A 111 12.99 10.58 -9.96
N PHE A 112 13.47 11.32 -8.96
CA PHE A 112 12.87 12.57 -8.53
C PHE A 112 13.71 13.75 -8.99
N LYS A 113 13.05 14.79 -9.49
CA LYS A 113 13.66 16.09 -9.79
C LYS A 113 12.75 17.18 -9.22
N ASP A 114 13.33 18.11 -8.48
CA ASP A 114 12.58 19.19 -7.81
C ASP A 114 11.38 18.69 -6.99
N GLY A 115 11.57 17.54 -6.32
CA GLY A 115 10.54 16.90 -5.49
C GLY A 115 9.40 16.22 -6.28
N LYS A 116 9.49 16.12 -7.61
CA LYS A 116 8.49 15.46 -8.46
C LYS A 116 9.06 14.17 -9.08
N ALA A 117 8.24 13.12 -9.16
CA ALA A 117 8.58 11.91 -9.88
C ALA A 117 8.60 12.22 -11.38
N MET A 118 9.78 12.16 -12.01
CA MET A 118 9.99 12.56 -13.40
C MET A 118 10.16 11.39 -14.35
N ASP A 119 10.79 10.31 -13.89
CA ASP A 119 11.02 9.12 -14.69
C ASP A 119 10.74 7.87 -13.85
N LEU A 120 10.18 6.86 -14.49
CA LEU A 120 9.83 5.57 -13.91
C LEU A 120 10.35 4.48 -14.83
N ARG A 121 11.21 3.63 -14.27
CA ARG A 121 11.73 2.44 -14.93
C ARG A 121 11.23 1.22 -14.20
N MET A 122 10.86 0.18 -14.93
CA MET A 122 10.39 -1.07 -14.36
C MET A 122 10.98 -2.22 -15.15
N ASN A 123 11.50 -3.22 -14.46
CA ASN A 123 11.85 -4.48 -15.10
C ASN A 123 10.71 -5.48 -14.85
N GLY A 124 9.92 -5.75 -15.89
CA GLY A 124 8.76 -6.65 -15.83
C GLY A 124 9.00 -8.03 -16.45
N ASN A 125 10.14 -8.25 -17.12
CA ASN A 125 10.55 -9.56 -17.64
C ASN A 125 11.87 -9.95 -16.96
N CYS A 126 12.01 -11.21 -16.55
CA CYS A 126 13.13 -11.74 -15.74
C CYS A 126 14.53 -11.21 -16.13
N ALA A 127 15.38 -11.10 -15.10
CA ALA A 127 16.84 -11.02 -15.24
C ALA A 127 17.42 -12.35 -15.76
#